data_AF-A0A821WWU8-F1
#
_entry.id   AF-A0A821WWU8-F1
#
_cell.length_a   1.000
_cell.length_b   1.000
_cell.length_c   1.000
_cell.angle_alpha   90.00
_cell.angle_beta   90.00
_cell.angle_gamma   90.00
#
_symmetry.space_group_name_H-M   'P 1'
#
loop_
_entity.id
_entity.type
_entity.pdbx_description
1 polymer ?
#
loop_
_entity_poly.entity_id
_entity_poly.type
_entity_poly.pdbx_seq_one_letter_code
_entity_poly.pdbx_strand_id
1 'polypeptide(L)'
;MFIFLLINLFCIINVSGQLCSADYRMNLTGLDVFSDGSIIKNGIRFPPNEIFSLNVSGDFETFGCPCELRNCFRKCCPLGQVMVNRSCVEMYDVLQKELRLHYYDNHIASVDLKNSDQFAVLTGVPCDWDVYKEDDGPWYVQLVSH
;
A
#
# COMPACT_ATOMS: atom_id res chain seq x y z
N MET A 1 27.00 29.90 38.74
CA MET A 1 25.83 29.00 38.87
C MET A 1 24.58 29.70 38.36
N PHE A 2 24.43 29.96 37.05
CA PHE A 2 23.18 30.49 36.44
C PHE A 2 23.19 30.47 34.89
N ILE A 3 23.99 29.61 34.23
CA ILE A 3 24.10 29.52 32.75
C ILE A 3 23.89 28.06 32.29
N PHE A 4 22.98 27.33 32.95
CA PHE A 4 22.71 25.93 32.61
C PHE A 4 21.21 25.60 32.42
N LEU A 5 20.32 26.60 32.47
CA LEU A 5 18.87 26.35 32.56
C LEU A 5 18.02 26.85 31.37
N LEU A 6 18.63 27.45 30.34
CA LEU A 6 17.88 28.02 29.20
C LEU A 6 18.16 27.34 27.85
N ILE A 7 18.83 26.19 27.84
CA ILE A 7 19.05 25.36 26.62
C ILE A 7 18.15 24.10 26.67
N ASN A 8 16.92 24.26 27.16
CA ASN A 8 15.82 23.34 26.88
C ASN A 8 15.01 23.91 25.71
N LEU A 9 15.71 24.21 24.61
CA LEU A 9 15.08 24.58 23.35
C LEU A 9 14.42 23.31 22.82
N PHE A 10 13.10 23.25 22.95
CA PHE A 10 12.22 22.23 22.39
C PHE A 10 12.65 21.87 20.96
N CYS A 11 13.26 20.70 20.79
CA CYS A 11 13.25 20.02 19.51
C CYS A 11 11.81 19.59 19.25
N ILE A 12 11.04 20.45 18.59
CA ILE A 12 9.79 20.02 17.96
C ILE A 12 10.22 19.12 16.81
N ILE A 13 10.30 17.82 17.10
CA ILE A 13 10.40 16.78 16.09
C ILE A 13 9.14 16.93 15.24
N ASN A 14 9.27 17.55 14.07
CA ASN A 14 8.25 17.47 13.05
C ASN A 14 8.21 16.00 12.62
N VAL A 15 7.32 15.22 13.24
CA VAL A 15 6.87 13.96 12.64
C VAL A 15 6.27 14.37 11.30
N SER A 16 6.99 14.03 10.23
CA SER A 16 6.47 14.09 8.88
C SER A 16 5.12 13.37 8.90
N GLY A 17 4.03 14.05 8.54
CA GLY A 17 2.64 13.55 8.59
C GLY A 17 2.35 12.42 7.59
N GLN A 18 3.36 11.65 7.20
CA GLN A 18 3.28 10.50 6.34
C GLN A 18 3.16 9.24 7.20
N LEU A 19 2.05 8.53 7.08
CA LEU A 19 1.78 7.31 7.84
C LEU A 19 2.49 6.08 7.27
N CYS A 20 2.69 6.03 5.95
CA CYS A 20 3.38 4.94 5.26
C CYS A 20 4.23 5.45 4.09
N SER A 21 5.23 4.66 3.67
CA SER A 21 6.10 4.98 2.53
C SER A 21 5.30 5.27 1.24
N ALA A 22 5.90 6.05 0.33
CA ALA A 22 5.29 6.38 -0.97
C ALA A 22 4.95 5.14 -1.81
N ASP A 23 5.66 4.04 -1.56
CA ASP A 23 5.46 2.73 -2.16
C ASP A 23 4.23 1.97 -1.67
N TYR A 24 3.75 2.30 -0.47
CA TYR A 24 2.67 1.59 0.23
C TYR A 24 1.45 2.46 0.49
N ARG A 25 1.43 3.68 -0.05
CA ARG A 25 0.27 4.58 0.03
C ARG A 25 -0.65 4.41 -1.18
N MET A 26 -1.94 4.64 -0.96
CA MET A 26 -2.96 4.65 -1.99
C MET A 26 -3.55 6.06 -2.09
N ASN A 27 -3.61 6.62 -3.30
CA ASN A 27 -4.23 7.93 -3.52
C ASN A 27 -5.76 7.81 -3.37
N LEU A 28 -6.35 8.65 -2.51
CA LEU A 28 -7.77 8.73 -2.17
C LEU A 28 -8.40 10.08 -2.60
N THR A 29 -7.64 10.92 -3.30
CA THR A 29 -8.04 12.27 -3.72
C THR A 29 -9.32 12.21 -4.58
N GLY A 30 -10.28 13.09 -4.26
CA GLY A 30 -11.54 13.22 -5.01
C GLY A 30 -12.57 12.13 -4.74
N LEU A 31 -12.33 11.22 -3.78
CA LEU A 31 -13.31 10.22 -3.36
C LEU A 31 -14.26 10.77 -2.30
N ASP A 32 -15.44 10.15 -2.21
CA ASP A 32 -16.45 10.51 -1.23
C ASP A 32 -15.98 10.19 0.20
N VAL A 33 -16.17 11.18 1.08
CA VAL A 33 -15.93 11.05 2.52
C VAL A 33 -17.26 10.76 3.20
N PHE A 34 -17.30 9.68 3.97
CA PHE A 34 -18.49 9.28 4.73
C PHE A 34 -18.69 10.19 5.96
N SER A 35 -19.88 10.14 6.56
CA SER A 35 -20.22 10.96 7.74
C SER A 35 -19.32 10.73 8.95
N ASP A 36 -18.68 9.56 9.04
CA ASP A 36 -17.72 9.23 10.09
C ASP A 36 -16.26 9.59 9.71
N GLY A 37 -16.07 10.30 8.60
CA GLY A 37 -14.77 10.73 8.10
C GLY A 37 -13.97 9.66 7.37
N SER A 38 -14.50 8.44 7.23
CA SER A 38 -13.82 7.38 6.48
C SER A 38 -13.95 7.57 4.96
N ILE A 39 -13.05 6.93 4.20
CA ILE A 39 -13.09 6.85 2.74
C ILE A 39 -13.04 5.38 2.33
N ILE A 40 -13.76 5.00 1.27
CA ILE A 40 -13.73 3.63 0.73
C ILE A 40 -13.09 3.61 -0.65
N LYS A 41 -12.08 2.76 -0.84
CA LYS A 41 -11.46 2.47 -2.14
C LYS A 41 -11.08 1.01 -2.22
N ASN A 42 -11.35 0.35 -3.35
CA ASN A 42 -11.02 -1.06 -3.61
C ASN A 42 -11.49 -2.02 -2.49
N GLY A 43 -12.68 -1.80 -1.92
CA GLY A 43 -13.22 -2.64 -0.85
C GLY A 43 -12.56 -2.46 0.53
N ILE A 44 -11.66 -1.48 0.67
CA ILE A 44 -11.00 -1.12 1.92
C ILE A 44 -11.63 0.16 2.44
N ARG A 45 -11.98 0.16 3.72
CA ARG A 45 -12.49 1.33 4.44
C ARG A 45 -11.37 1.94 5.27
N PHE A 46 -10.90 3.10 4.85
CA PHE A 46 -9.84 3.85 5.51
C PHE A 46 -10.46 4.69 6.63
N PRO A 47 -10.19 4.39 7.92
CA PRO A 47 -10.65 5.23 9.00
C PRO A 47 -9.86 6.57 9.01
N PRO A 48 -10.40 7.63 9.64
CA PRO A 48 -9.77 8.96 9.63
C PRO A 48 -8.31 8.99 10.10
N ASN A 49 -7.93 8.11 11.02
CA ASN A 49 -6.56 8.02 11.54
C ASN A 49 -5.56 7.37 10.56
N GLU A 50 -6.05 6.73 9.50
CA GLU A 50 -5.23 6.13 8.43
C GLU A 50 -5.22 6.98 7.16
N ILE A 51 -5.79 8.19 7.23
CA ILE A 51 -5.88 9.14 6.12
C ILE A 51 -4.98 10.33 6.40
N PHE A 52 -4.16 10.71 5.42
CA PHE A 52 -3.25 11.85 5.53
C PHE A 52 -3.17 12.59 4.20
N SER A 53 -2.84 13.88 4.25
CA SER A 53 -2.71 14.71 3.05
C SER A 53 -1.27 15.17 2.89
N LEU A 54 -0.77 15.13 1.65
CA LEU A 54 0.57 15.59 1.30
C LEU A 54 0.47 16.58 0.16
N ASN A 55 1.36 17.58 0.16
CA ASN A 55 1.53 18.44 -1.00
C ASN A 55 2.38 17.71 -2.04
N VAL A 56 1.78 17.37 -3.17
CA VAL A 56 2.42 16.73 -4.31
C VAL A 56 2.40 17.73 -5.46
N SER A 57 3.57 18.22 -5.85
CA SER A 57 3.73 19.13 -6.99
C SER A 57 2.90 20.43 -6.92
N GLY A 58 2.55 20.90 -5.72
CA GLY A 58 1.77 22.12 -5.50
C GLY A 58 0.31 21.87 -5.09
N ASP A 59 -0.20 20.66 -5.30
CA ASP A 59 -1.57 20.27 -4.98
C ASP A 59 -1.61 19.39 -3.72
N PHE A 60 -2.65 19.57 -2.90
CA PHE A 60 -2.89 18.69 -1.76
C PHE A 60 -3.60 17.42 -2.22
N GLU A 61 -2.89 16.31 -2.18
CA GLU A 61 -3.42 14.98 -2.46
C GLU A 61 -3.68 14.23 -1.14
N THR A 62 -4.80 13.51 -1.09
CA THR A 62 -5.19 12.68 0.05
C THR A 62 -4.76 11.24 -0.19
N PHE A 63 -4.18 10.61 0.83
CA PHE A 63 -3.66 9.25 0.79
C PHE A 63 -4.13 8.43 1.99
N GLY A 64 -4.07 7.10 1.84
CA GLY A 64 -4.21 6.16 2.95
C GLY A 64 -3.24 4.98 2.83
N CYS A 65 -3.07 4.25 3.94
CA CYS A 65 -2.11 3.15 4.09
C CYS A 65 -2.82 1.79 4.13
N PRO A 66 -3.15 1.20 2.97
CA PRO A 66 -3.91 -0.06 2.93
C PRO A 66 -3.19 -1.25 3.60
N CYS A 67 -1.85 -1.26 3.59
CA CYS A 67 -1.04 -2.33 4.20
C CYS A 67 -1.07 -2.32 5.73
N GLU A 68 -1.45 -1.20 6.36
CA GLU A 68 -1.64 -1.13 7.82
C GLU A 68 -3.02 -1.66 8.24
N LEU A 69 -3.94 -1.82 7.29
CA LEU A 69 -5.31 -2.28 7.52
C LEU A 69 -5.50 -3.76 7.19
N ARG A 70 -4.73 -4.28 6.23
CA ARG A 70 -4.80 -5.68 5.75
C ARG A 70 -3.43 -6.11 5.24
N ASN A 71 -3.18 -7.43 5.24
CA ASN A 71 -2.06 -7.99 4.48
C ASN A 71 -2.12 -7.49 3.04
N CYS A 72 -1.00 -7.04 2.49
CA CYS A 72 -1.01 -6.40 1.18
C CYS A 72 -0.10 -7.08 0.16
N PHE A 73 -0.57 -7.07 -1.10
CA PHE A 73 0.23 -7.40 -2.26
C PHE A 73 0.47 -6.14 -3.07
N ARG A 74 1.74 -5.81 -3.31
CA ARG A 74 2.12 -4.77 -4.25
C ARG A 74 2.35 -5.40 -5.62
N LYS A 75 1.55 -5.00 -6.61
CA LYS A 75 1.77 -5.35 -8.01
C LYS A 75 2.26 -4.12 -8.76
N CYS A 76 3.26 -4.31 -9.62
CA CYS A 76 3.77 -3.25 -10.48
C CYS A 76 2.75 -2.81 -11.53
N CYS A 77 1.97 -3.76 -12.05
CA CYS A 77 0.91 -3.52 -13.01
C CYS A 77 -0.48 -3.71 -12.39
N PRO A 78 -1.50 -3.00 -12.90
CA PRO A 78 -2.89 -3.26 -12.58
C PRO A 78 -3.27 -4.74 -12.77
N LEU A 79 -4.28 -5.19 -12.03
CA LEU A 79 -4.84 -6.53 -12.22
C LEU A 79 -5.31 -6.72 -13.67
N GLY A 80 -4.90 -7.82 -14.29
CA GLY A 80 -5.19 -8.13 -15.71
C GLY A 80 -4.16 -7.61 -16.71
N GLN A 81 -3.14 -6.89 -16.25
CA GLN A 81 -2.01 -6.46 -17.08
C GLN A 81 -0.71 -7.13 -16.63
N VAL A 82 0.24 -7.23 -17.55
CA VAL A 82 1.59 -7.75 -17.28
C VAL A 82 2.66 -6.72 -17.60
N MET A 83 3.81 -6.85 -16.95
CA MET A 83 4.94 -5.98 -17.21
C MET A 83 5.80 -6.52 -18.36
N VAL A 84 5.87 -5.79 -19.46
CA VAL A 84 6.76 -6.05 -20.60
C VAL A 84 7.65 -4.82 -20.81
N ASN A 85 8.97 -4.98 -20.77
CA ASN A 85 9.93 -3.88 -20.89
C ASN A 85 9.61 -2.68 -19.97
N ARG A 86 9.28 -2.96 -18.69
CA ARG A 86 8.87 -1.96 -17.68
C ARG A 86 7.60 -1.16 -18.00
N SER A 87 6.82 -1.61 -18.98
CA SER A 87 5.52 -1.05 -19.32
C SER A 87 4.43 -2.08 -19.03
N CYS A 88 3.30 -1.62 -18.52
CA CYS A 88 2.14 -2.49 -18.33
C CYS A 88 1.38 -2.62 -19.65
N VAL A 89 1.19 -3.85 -20.09
CA VAL A 89 0.48 -4.18 -21.33
C VAL A 89 -0.62 -5.19 -21.05
N GLU A 90 -1.70 -5.12 -21.82
CA GLU A 90 -2.75 -6.13 -21.82
C GLU A 90 -2.28 -7.34 -22.61
N MET A 91 -2.22 -8.51 -21.98
CA MET A 91 -1.98 -9.78 -22.68
C MET A 91 -3.10 -10.75 -22.31
N TYR A 92 -3.94 -11.05 -23.30
CA TYR A 92 -5.11 -11.92 -23.14
C TYR A 92 -4.75 -13.36 -22.70
N ASP A 93 -3.53 -13.81 -23.00
CA ASP A 93 -3.05 -15.15 -22.67
C ASP A 93 -2.44 -15.25 -21.25
N VAL A 94 -2.26 -14.13 -20.53
CA VAL A 94 -1.69 -14.11 -19.18
C VAL A 94 -2.77 -13.79 -18.16
N LEU A 95 -3.79 -14.66 -18.11
CA LEU A 95 -4.80 -14.63 -17.06
C LEU A 95 -4.29 -15.38 -15.84
N GLN A 96 -3.40 -14.78 -15.06
CA GLN A 96 -3.10 -15.31 -13.73
C GLN A 96 -4.31 -15.03 -12.83
N LYS A 97 -5.19 -16.03 -12.71
CA LYS A 97 -6.45 -15.94 -11.94
C LYS A 97 -6.24 -16.06 -10.44
N GLU A 98 -5.21 -16.81 -10.02
CA GLU A 98 -4.99 -17.15 -8.62
C GLU A 98 -3.50 -17.10 -8.27
N LEU A 99 -3.18 -16.53 -7.11
CA LEU A 99 -1.84 -16.51 -6.53
C LEU A 99 -1.70 -17.66 -5.54
N ARG A 100 -0.66 -18.47 -5.68
CA ARG A 100 -0.38 -19.59 -4.78
C ARG A 100 0.44 -19.13 -3.58
N LEU A 101 -0.21 -19.00 -2.43
CA LEU A 101 0.36 -18.50 -1.19
C LEU A 101 0.80 -19.64 -0.28
N HIS A 102 1.96 -19.45 0.33
CA HIS A 102 2.60 -20.33 1.31
C HIS A 102 2.61 -19.64 2.67
N TYR A 103 1.97 -20.27 3.64
CA TYR A 103 1.87 -19.80 5.02
C TYR A 103 2.90 -20.50 5.91
N TYR A 104 3.19 -19.90 7.07
CA TYR A 104 4.21 -20.37 7.99
C TYR A 104 3.96 -21.79 8.54
N ASP A 105 2.70 -22.18 8.69
CA ASP A 105 2.26 -23.50 9.17
C ASP A 105 2.30 -24.59 8.09
N ASN A 106 2.96 -24.33 6.95
CA ASN A 106 2.97 -25.15 5.74
C ASN A 106 1.60 -25.26 5.05
N HIS A 107 0.62 -24.44 5.42
CA HIS A 107 -0.61 -24.31 4.66
C HIS A 107 -0.32 -23.64 3.31
N ILE A 108 -0.96 -24.13 2.25
CA ILE A 108 -0.88 -23.56 0.90
C ILE A 108 -2.30 -23.25 0.45
N ALA A 109 -2.55 -22.01 0.03
CA ALA A 109 -3.85 -21.59 -0.50
C ALA A 109 -3.68 -20.94 -1.88
N SER A 110 -4.64 -21.19 -2.76
CA SER A 110 -4.82 -20.39 -3.99
C SER A 110 -5.76 -19.23 -3.68
N VAL A 111 -5.32 -18.00 -3.94
CA VAL A 111 -6.09 -16.79 -3.66
C VAL A 111 -6.34 -16.02 -4.95
N ASP A 112 -7.61 -15.75 -5.22
CA ASP A 112 -8.01 -14.79 -6.25
C ASP A 112 -7.88 -13.36 -5.69
N LEU A 113 -6.80 -12.67 -6.06
CA LEU A 113 -6.53 -11.30 -5.61
C LEU A 113 -7.58 -10.28 -6.08
N LYS A 114 -8.35 -10.58 -7.12
CA LYS A 114 -9.39 -9.66 -7.63
C LYS A 114 -10.63 -9.68 -6.74
N ASN A 115 -10.98 -10.87 -6.24
CA ASN A 115 -12.22 -11.09 -5.51
C ASN A 115 -12.01 -11.29 -4.00
N SER A 116 -10.76 -11.40 -3.54
CA SER A 116 -10.44 -11.55 -2.11
C SER A 116 -10.57 -10.23 -1.36
N ASP A 117 -11.26 -10.28 -0.23
CA ASP A 117 -11.31 -9.20 0.76
C ASP A 117 -10.19 -9.29 1.80
N GLN A 118 -9.48 -10.43 1.85
CA GLN A 118 -8.44 -10.70 2.84
C GLN A 118 -7.17 -9.86 2.61
N PHE A 119 -6.94 -9.44 1.36
CA PHE A 119 -5.72 -8.74 0.98
C PHE A 119 -6.03 -7.38 0.36
N ALA A 120 -5.20 -6.40 0.70
CA ALA A 120 -5.13 -5.16 -0.05
C ALA A 120 -4.21 -5.33 -1.27
N VAL A 121 -4.69 -4.99 -2.46
CA VAL A 121 -3.84 -4.98 -3.66
C VAL A 121 -3.46 -3.54 -3.98
N LEU A 122 -2.18 -3.21 -3.85
CA LEU A 122 -1.63 -1.96 -4.36
C LEU A 122 -1.23 -2.11 -5.82
N THR A 123 -1.67 -1.14 -6.61
CA THR A 123 -1.33 -0.99 -8.03
C THR A 123 -1.17 0.50 -8.35
N GLY A 124 -0.47 0.83 -9.43
CA GLY A 124 -0.41 2.20 -9.96
C GLY A 124 0.73 3.06 -9.40
N VAL A 125 1.50 2.55 -8.45
CA VAL A 125 2.83 3.08 -8.13
C VAL A 125 3.85 2.25 -8.91
N PRO A 126 4.62 2.85 -9.84
CA PRO A 126 5.68 2.14 -10.55
C PRO A 126 6.63 1.44 -9.58
N CYS A 127 7.08 0.25 -9.95
CA CYS A 127 8.15 -0.42 -9.21
C CYS A 127 9.48 0.20 -9.63
N ASP A 128 10.14 0.90 -8.72
CA ASP A 128 11.39 1.61 -9.03
C ASP A 128 12.58 0.65 -9.27
N TRP A 129 12.55 -0.56 -8.70
CA TRP A 129 13.74 -1.44 -8.56
C TRP A 129 13.53 -2.88 -9.10
N ASP A 130 14.17 -3.86 -8.44
CA ASP A 130 14.07 -5.30 -8.68
C ASP A 130 12.62 -5.75 -8.56
N VAL A 131 12.14 -6.36 -9.63
CA VAL A 131 10.82 -6.95 -9.73
C VAL A 131 10.95 -8.46 -9.77
N TYR A 132 10.11 -9.15 -9.04
CA TYR A 132 10.03 -10.60 -9.09
C TYR A 132 8.97 -11.01 -10.09
N LYS A 133 9.24 -12.05 -10.88
CA LYS A 133 8.19 -12.63 -11.73
C LYS A 133 7.20 -13.35 -10.82
N GLU A 134 5.92 -13.21 -11.14
CA GLU A 134 4.84 -13.79 -10.34
C GLU A 134 4.86 -15.32 -10.28
N ASP A 135 5.56 -15.96 -11.21
CA ASP A 135 5.73 -17.41 -11.29
C ASP A 135 7.16 -17.89 -10.94
N ASP A 136 7.97 -17.07 -10.26
CA ASP A 136 9.37 -17.42 -9.91
C ASP A 136 9.51 -18.26 -8.63
N GLY A 137 8.41 -18.84 -8.14
CA GLY A 137 8.40 -19.70 -6.96
C GLY A 137 7.28 -19.40 -5.96
N PRO A 138 7.38 -19.95 -4.73
CA PRO A 138 6.36 -19.80 -3.70
C PRO A 138 6.27 -18.36 -3.18
N TRP A 139 5.04 -17.84 -3.09
CA TRP A 139 4.75 -16.55 -2.45
C TRP A 139 4.51 -16.74 -0.97
N TYR A 140 5.35 -16.15 -0.12
CA TYR A 140 5.18 -16.23 1.33
C TYR A 140 4.45 -15.00 1.86
N VAL A 141 3.43 -15.22 2.69
CA VAL A 141 2.73 -14.13 3.40
C VAL A 141 3.39 -13.93 4.75
N GLN A 142 3.99 -12.76 4.98
CA GLN A 142 4.46 -12.35 6.30
C GLN A 142 3.39 -11.47 6.94
N LEU A 143 2.91 -11.88 8.11
CA LEU A 143 2.02 -11.05 8.92
C LEU A 143 2.81 -9.86 9.47
N VAL A 144 2.27 -8.65 9.28
CA VAL A 144 2.80 -7.45 9.95
C VAL A 144 2.27 -7.48 11.38
N SER A 145 3.16 -7.69 12.36
CA SER A 145 2.83 -7.55 13.78
C SER A 145 2.77 -6.06 14.12
N HIS A 146 1.56 -5.55 14.39
CA HIS A 146 1.34 -4.22 14.95
C HIS A 146 1.51 -4.21 16.46
#